data_AF-A0A2M8FPV3-F1
#
_entry.id   AF-A0A2M8FPV3-F1
#
_cell.length_a   1.000
_cell.length_b   1.000
_cell.length_c   1.000
_cell.angle_alpha   90.00
_cell.angle_beta   90.00
_cell.angle_gamma   90.00
#
_symmetry.space_group_name_H-M   'P 1'
#
loop_
_entity.id
_entity.type
_entity.pdbx_description
1 polymer ?
#
loop_
_entity_poly.entity_id
_entity_poly.type
_entity_poly.pdbx_seq_one_letter_code
_entity_poly.pdbx_strand_id
1 'polypeptide(L)'
;FYDQLYELNNENKERYYALLSKLNFSLFPLYKIKDIPQSLLITKSGSMSPTLKDLKNSSFSDKLKNYLTERTEKVNLFNLSDELSPYLKTLKEFQVFNYANGTINTLQNLLNKNVFVSNQQDENTALLGISNTVIKRDTNTNASSAPDHLLRLFAYNKIMQECGRNYFTTENYVENNLIDIANEAYIVSPISSLIVLETIKDYERFDIDKNKNSLQNASTASAGAVPEPHEWALIIILMGTLVFLYYTNCNSKTV
;
A
#
# COMPACT_ATOMS: atom_id res chain seq x y z
N PHE A 1 -16.36 26.55 7.96
CA PHE A 1 -15.14 27.34 7.66
C PHE A 1 -15.64 28.61 7.01
N TYR A 2 -15.16 29.78 7.44
CA TYR A 2 -15.83 31.07 7.27
C TYR A 2 -16.24 31.37 5.82
N ASP A 3 -17.55 31.45 5.55
CA ASP A 3 -18.14 31.93 4.28
C ASP A 3 -18.04 33.47 4.14
N GLN A 4 -17.08 34.09 4.82
CA GLN A 4 -16.95 35.54 4.93
C GLN A 4 -15.48 35.95 4.84
N LEU A 5 -15.23 37.02 4.08
CA LEU A 5 -13.92 37.66 3.99
C LEU A 5 -13.77 38.63 5.17
N TYR A 6 -12.69 38.49 5.94
CA TYR A 6 -12.34 39.40 7.02
C TYR A 6 -11.12 40.24 6.66
N GLU A 7 -11.20 41.54 6.92
CA GLU A 7 -10.05 42.43 6.78
C GLU A 7 -9.05 42.20 7.91
N LEU A 8 -7.76 42.11 7.55
CA LEU A 8 -6.66 41.95 8.50
C LEU A 8 -6.32 43.29 9.16
N ASN A 9 -6.34 43.35 10.49
CA ASN A 9 -5.95 44.49 11.30
C ASN A 9 -5.01 44.08 12.45
N ASN A 10 -4.46 45.05 13.17
CA ASN A 10 -3.46 44.78 14.22
C ASN A 10 -4.02 43.92 15.37
N GLU A 11 -5.32 43.92 15.61
CA GLU A 11 -5.97 43.15 16.69
C GLU A 11 -6.20 41.68 16.30
N ASN A 12 -6.50 41.42 15.02
CA ASN A 12 -6.89 40.08 14.56
C ASN A 12 -5.76 39.31 13.83
N LYS A 13 -4.69 40.00 13.43
CA LYS A 13 -3.59 39.44 12.62
C LYS A 13 -2.93 38.22 13.25
N GLU A 14 -2.51 38.31 14.50
CA GLU A 14 -1.82 37.20 15.19
C GLU A 14 -2.71 35.96 15.29
N ARG A 15 -3.99 36.16 15.63
CA ARG A 15 -4.97 35.08 15.71
C ARG A 15 -5.16 34.38 14.37
N TYR A 16 -5.35 35.14 13.29
CA TYR A 16 -5.52 34.56 11.96
C TYR A 16 -4.24 33.92 11.44
N TYR A 17 -3.07 34.50 11.72
CA TYR A 17 -1.79 33.89 11.36
C TYR A 17 -1.58 32.55 12.07
N ALA A 18 -1.82 32.48 13.38
CA ALA A 18 -1.75 31.23 14.14
C ALA A 18 -2.77 30.17 13.66
N LEU A 19 -3.93 30.60 13.16
CA LEU A 19 -4.94 29.70 12.61
C LEU A 19 -4.57 29.19 11.22
N LEU A 20 -4.16 30.09 10.31
CA LEU A 20 -3.83 29.76 8.93
C LEU A 20 -2.50 29.01 8.82
N SER A 21 -1.53 29.29 9.69
CA SER A 21 -0.26 28.54 9.74
C SER A 21 -0.45 27.06 10.05
N LYS A 22 -1.50 26.69 10.81
CA LYS A 22 -1.88 25.28 11.03
C LYS A 22 -2.44 24.59 9.78
N LEU A 23 -2.90 25.37 8.80
CA LEU A 23 -3.39 24.89 7.50
C LEU A 23 -2.30 24.92 6.44
N ASN A 24 -1.07 25.32 6.79
CA ASN A 24 0.04 25.36 5.85
C ASN A 24 0.49 23.95 5.49
N PHE A 25 0.67 23.70 4.20
CA PHE A 25 1.17 22.45 3.66
C PHE A 25 2.15 22.74 2.52
N SER A 26 3.05 21.79 2.26
CA SER A 26 3.98 21.87 1.14
C SER A 26 3.63 20.80 0.10
N LEU A 27 3.52 21.21 -1.17
CA LEU A 27 3.38 20.33 -2.31
C LEU A 27 4.61 20.48 -3.20
N PHE A 28 5.56 19.58 -3.04
CA PHE A 28 6.76 19.61 -3.86
C PHE A 28 6.43 19.22 -5.32
N PRO A 29 6.76 20.07 -6.31
CA PRO A 29 6.45 19.80 -7.71
C PRO A 29 7.47 18.82 -8.31
N LEU A 30 7.19 17.52 -8.23
CA LEU A 30 8.08 16.46 -8.78
C LEU A 30 8.47 16.70 -10.25
N TYR A 31 7.55 17.26 -11.04
CA TYR A 31 7.76 17.62 -12.44
C TYR A 31 8.84 18.69 -12.68
N LYS A 32 9.38 19.33 -11.63
CA LYS A 32 10.53 20.25 -11.74
C LYS A 32 11.89 19.56 -11.62
N ILE A 33 11.93 18.27 -11.26
CA ILE A 33 13.17 17.49 -11.19
C ILE A 33 13.56 17.10 -12.62
N LYS A 34 14.70 17.63 -13.10
CA LYS A 34 15.17 17.39 -14.47
C LYS A 34 15.93 16.06 -14.58
N ASP A 35 16.95 15.90 -13.75
CA ASP A 35 17.85 14.73 -13.72
C ASP A 35 17.47 13.81 -12.56
N ILE A 36 16.52 12.89 -12.83
CA ILE A 36 15.99 11.97 -11.82
C ILE A 36 17.06 11.02 -11.29
N PRO A 37 17.89 10.36 -12.14
CA PRO A 37 18.91 9.42 -11.66
C PRO A 37 19.92 10.01 -10.67
N GLN A 38 20.19 11.31 -10.77
CA GLN A 38 21.15 12.02 -9.90
C GLN A 38 20.47 12.84 -8.79
N SER A 39 19.15 12.73 -8.63
CA SER A 39 18.41 13.53 -7.65
C SER A 39 17.97 12.72 -6.43
N LEU A 40 18.20 13.29 -5.25
CA LEU A 40 17.61 12.86 -3.99
C LEU A 40 16.68 13.96 -3.47
N LEU A 41 15.41 13.65 -3.33
CA LEU A 41 14.44 14.51 -2.67
C LEU A 41 14.40 14.19 -1.17
N ILE A 42 14.76 15.16 -0.33
CA ILE A 42 14.65 15.03 1.13
C ILE A 42 13.41 15.79 1.58
N THR A 43 12.49 15.11 2.25
CA THR A 43 11.25 15.70 2.74
C THR A 43 11.17 15.69 4.25
N LYS A 44 10.52 16.71 4.79
CA LYS A 44 10.02 16.75 6.17
C LYS A 44 8.62 17.35 6.09
N SER A 45 7.61 16.50 6.10
CA SER A 45 6.21 16.92 5.98
C SER A 45 5.45 16.63 7.27
N GLY A 46 4.40 17.42 7.50
CA GLY A 46 3.37 17.12 8.49
C GLY A 46 2.24 16.30 7.87
N SER A 47 1.26 15.92 8.69
CA SER A 47 0.08 15.15 8.30
C SER A 47 -0.95 15.95 7.47
N MET A 48 -0.82 17.28 7.44
CA MET A 48 -1.71 18.17 6.69
C MET A 48 -1.23 18.31 5.23
N SER A 49 -1.99 17.78 4.28
CA SER A 49 -1.88 18.13 2.86
C SER A 49 -3.18 17.78 2.14
N PRO A 50 -3.47 18.39 0.99
CA PRO A 50 -4.51 17.89 0.10
C PRO A 50 -4.19 16.47 -0.38
N THR A 51 -5.23 15.73 -0.75
CA THR A 51 -5.13 14.50 -1.54
C THR A 51 -5.03 14.85 -3.02
N LEU A 52 -4.70 13.86 -3.87
CA LEU A 52 -4.70 14.08 -5.33
C LEU A 52 -6.09 14.46 -5.86
N LYS A 53 -7.15 13.97 -5.24
CA LYS A 53 -8.54 14.30 -5.60
C LYS A 53 -8.84 15.78 -5.36
N ASP A 54 -8.33 16.35 -4.28
CA ASP A 54 -8.50 17.77 -3.95
C ASP A 54 -7.76 18.69 -4.94
N LEU A 55 -6.74 18.16 -5.61
CA LEU A 55 -5.96 18.87 -6.64
C LEU A 55 -6.55 18.73 -8.04
N LYS A 56 -7.66 18.00 -8.21
CA LYS A 56 -8.30 17.81 -9.52
C LYS A 56 -8.63 19.17 -10.15
N ASN A 57 -8.45 19.27 -11.47
CA ASN A 57 -8.65 20.49 -12.27
C ASN A 57 -7.70 21.66 -11.92
N SER A 58 -6.63 21.42 -11.15
CA SER A 58 -5.58 22.41 -10.93
C SER A 58 -4.45 22.28 -11.95
N SER A 59 -3.81 23.40 -12.29
CA SER A 59 -2.60 23.41 -13.14
C SER A 59 -1.46 22.56 -12.53
N PHE A 60 -1.43 22.40 -11.21
CA PHE A 60 -0.47 21.51 -10.55
C PHE A 60 -0.71 20.05 -10.92
N SER A 61 -1.97 19.60 -10.87
CA SER A 61 -2.36 18.24 -11.24
C SER A 61 -2.08 17.95 -12.70
N ASP A 62 -2.34 18.89 -13.61
CA ASP A 62 -2.06 18.70 -15.05
C ASP A 62 -0.56 18.53 -15.34
N LYS A 63 0.29 19.31 -14.66
CA LYS A 63 1.75 19.18 -14.79
C LYS A 63 2.27 17.87 -14.20
N LEU A 64 1.74 17.48 -13.05
CA LEU A 64 2.09 16.21 -12.43
C LEU A 64 1.67 15.03 -13.31
N LYS A 65 0.46 15.06 -13.86
CA LYS A 65 -0.05 14.10 -14.85
C LYS A 65 0.93 13.91 -16.01
N ASN A 66 1.29 15.01 -16.68
CA ASN A 66 2.15 14.95 -17.86
C ASN A 66 3.51 14.34 -17.48
N TYR A 67 4.09 14.77 -16.36
CA TYR A 67 5.35 14.22 -15.85
C TYR A 67 5.29 12.71 -15.58
N LEU A 68 4.21 12.21 -14.97
CA LEU A 68 4.06 10.77 -14.66
C LEU A 68 3.74 9.92 -15.90
N THR A 69 3.13 10.51 -16.92
CA THR A 69 2.81 9.81 -18.18
C THR A 69 4.06 9.66 -19.04
N GLU A 70 4.87 10.70 -19.11
CA GLU A 70 6.07 10.77 -19.97
C GLU A 70 7.28 10.02 -19.41
N ARG A 71 7.28 9.67 -18.12
CA ARG A 71 8.45 9.09 -17.45
C ARG A 71 8.12 7.81 -16.69
N THR A 72 9.09 6.90 -16.70
CA THR A 72 9.06 5.63 -15.94
C THR A 72 10.08 5.62 -14.80
N GLU A 73 11.01 6.58 -14.78
CA GLU A 73 12.04 6.70 -13.75
C GLU A 73 11.44 7.15 -12.42
N LYS A 74 11.88 6.50 -11.34
CA LYS A 74 11.46 6.81 -9.97
C LYS A 74 12.50 7.72 -9.31
N VAL A 75 12.07 8.86 -8.77
CA VAL A 75 12.95 9.70 -7.96
C VAL A 75 13.27 9.03 -6.63
N ASN A 76 14.46 9.24 -6.09
CA ASN A 76 14.79 8.82 -4.74
C ASN A 76 14.24 9.84 -3.74
N LEU A 77 13.42 9.38 -2.77
CA LEU A 77 12.81 10.21 -1.75
C LEU A 77 13.17 9.69 -0.35
N PHE A 78 13.80 10.54 0.46
CA PHE A 78 14.08 10.28 1.87
C PHE A 78 13.20 11.15 2.78
N ASN A 79 12.39 10.53 3.64
CA ASN A 79 11.54 11.24 4.59
C ASN A 79 12.16 11.29 5.98
N LEU A 80 12.27 12.50 6.54
CA LEU A 80 12.76 12.75 7.89
C LEU A 80 11.66 12.72 8.95
N SER A 81 10.39 12.69 8.53
CA SER A 81 9.24 12.54 9.42
C SER A 81 8.86 11.07 9.60
N ASP A 82 8.13 10.77 10.67
CA ASP A 82 7.60 9.41 10.91
C ASP A 82 6.53 9.03 9.88
N GLU A 83 5.79 10.01 9.40
CA GLU A 83 4.71 9.83 8.43
C GLU A 83 4.93 10.64 7.14
N LEU A 84 4.31 10.17 6.05
CA LEU A 84 4.17 10.93 4.82
C LEU A 84 2.89 11.76 4.86
N SER A 85 2.92 12.94 4.23
CA SER A 85 1.69 13.68 3.96
C SER A 85 0.74 12.88 3.07
N PRO A 86 -0.59 13.10 3.13
CA PRO A 86 -1.56 12.43 2.27
C PRO A 86 -1.17 12.41 0.79
N TYR A 87 -0.67 13.54 0.27
CA TYR A 87 -0.14 13.66 -1.09
C TYR A 87 0.99 12.66 -1.38
N LEU A 88 2.03 12.65 -0.55
CA LEU A 88 3.18 11.76 -0.74
C LEU A 88 2.81 10.29 -0.48
N LYS A 89 1.85 10.02 0.42
CA LYS A 89 1.34 8.67 0.66
C LYS A 89 0.71 8.12 -0.62
N THR A 90 -0.18 8.87 -1.27
CA THR A 90 -0.77 8.42 -2.54
C THR A 90 0.29 8.20 -3.62
N LEU A 91 1.27 9.08 -3.74
CA LEU A 91 2.37 8.91 -4.70
C LEU A 91 3.28 7.72 -4.40
N LYS A 92 3.50 7.40 -3.12
CA LYS A 92 4.22 6.20 -2.69
C LYS A 92 3.46 4.93 -3.08
N GLU A 93 2.15 4.88 -2.84
CA GLU A 93 1.31 3.74 -3.22
C GLU A 93 1.28 3.56 -4.75
N PHE A 94 1.26 4.66 -5.50
CA PHE A 94 1.44 4.68 -6.95
C PHE A 94 2.87 4.42 -7.42
N GLN A 95 3.78 4.14 -6.50
CA GLN A 95 5.19 3.82 -6.75
C GLN A 95 5.94 4.87 -7.59
N VAL A 96 5.58 6.15 -7.44
CA VAL A 96 6.17 7.27 -8.20
C VAL A 96 7.63 7.53 -7.81
N PHE A 97 8.04 7.10 -6.62
CA PHE A 97 9.38 7.30 -6.09
C PHE A 97 9.87 6.09 -5.31
N ASN A 98 11.19 5.93 -5.24
CA ASN A 98 11.83 5.05 -4.27
C ASN A 98 11.77 5.72 -2.90
N TYR A 99 11.38 4.96 -1.88
CA TYR A 99 11.09 5.52 -0.56
C TYR A 99 12.02 4.95 0.51
N ALA A 100 12.62 5.83 1.30
CA ALA A 100 13.24 5.50 2.57
C ALA A 100 12.83 6.54 3.62
N ASN A 101 12.83 6.14 4.89
CA ASN A 101 12.62 7.06 6.01
C ASN A 101 13.65 6.82 7.11
N GLY A 102 13.79 7.80 7.99
CA GLY A 102 14.60 7.67 9.19
C GLY A 102 15.17 8.98 9.67
N THR A 103 16.17 8.87 10.52
CA THR A 103 16.84 10.03 11.10
C THR A 103 17.86 10.64 10.14
N ILE A 104 18.34 11.83 10.47
CA ILE A 104 19.46 12.49 9.78
C ILE A 104 20.70 11.59 9.76
N ASN A 105 20.95 10.83 10.83
CA ASN A 105 22.08 9.89 10.89
C ASN A 105 21.92 8.75 9.87
N THR A 106 20.70 8.23 9.70
CA THR A 106 20.39 7.23 8.68
C THR A 106 20.65 7.77 7.28
N LEU A 107 20.18 9.00 7.01
CA LEU A 107 20.42 9.67 5.73
C LEU A 107 21.92 9.88 5.47
N GLN A 108 22.67 10.36 6.47
CA GLN A 108 24.12 10.57 6.34
C GLN A 108 24.85 9.26 6.03
N ASN A 109 24.44 8.14 6.64
CA ASN A 109 24.99 6.83 6.34
C ASN A 109 24.72 6.38 4.90
N LEU A 110 23.53 6.65 4.36
CA LEU A 110 23.19 6.36 2.96
C LEU A 110 24.02 7.20 1.98
N LEU A 111 24.14 8.50 2.26
CA LEU A 111 24.95 9.44 1.47
C LEU A 111 26.43 9.07 1.47
N ASN A 112 27.01 8.77 2.64
CA ASN A 112 28.42 8.37 2.75
C ASN A 112 28.74 7.08 1.97
N LYS A 113 27.76 6.18 1.89
CA LYS A 113 27.88 4.92 1.14
C LYS A 113 27.55 5.08 -0.34
N ASN A 114 27.05 6.24 -0.78
CA ASN A 114 26.50 6.47 -2.13
C ASN A 114 25.49 5.40 -2.55
N VAL A 115 24.64 4.97 -1.61
CA VAL A 115 23.58 3.98 -1.87
C VAL A 115 22.22 4.54 -1.50
N PHE A 116 21.22 4.22 -2.31
CA PHE A 116 19.82 4.47 -2.00
C PHE A 116 19.03 3.19 -2.25
N VAL A 117 17.88 3.06 -1.60
CA VAL A 117 16.97 1.94 -1.81
C VAL A 117 16.49 2.01 -3.26
N SER A 118 16.93 1.07 -4.10
CA SER A 118 16.52 0.99 -5.50
C SER A 118 15.61 -0.22 -5.68
N ASN A 119 14.36 0.04 -6.01
CA ASN A 119 13.36 -0.99 -6.22
C ASN A 119 13.24 -1.23 -7.72
N GLN A 120 14.12 -2.06 -8.28
CA GLN A 120 13.96 -2.54 -9.65
C GLN A 120 12.77 -3.49 -9.69
N GLN A 121 11.70 -3.06 -10.35
CA GLN A 121 10.49 -3.84 -10.57
C GLN A 121 10.26 -3.91 -12.08
N ASP A 122 10.12 -5.13 -12.59
CA ASP A 122 9.70 -5.47 -13.95
C ASP A 122 8.22 -5.90 -13.98
N GLU A 123 7.67 -6.15 -15.16
CA GLU A 123 6.25 -6.54 -15.34
C GLU A 123 5.85 -7.85 -14.64
N ASN A 124 6.84 -8.63 -14.21
CA ASN A 124 6.69 -9.93 -13.59
C ASN A 124 7.14 -9.94 -12.13
N THR A 125 7.46 -8.78 -11.56
CA THR A 125 7.87 -8.67 -10.16
C THR A 125 7.00 -7.69 -9.41
N ALA A 126 6.75 -7.98 -8.14
CA ALA A 126 6.10 -7.07 -7.20
C ALA A 126 6.92 -7.03 -5.93
N LEU A 127 7.43 -5.84 -5.58
CA LEU A 127 8.18 -5.65 -4.36
C LEU A 127 7.23 -5.37 -3.19
N LEU A 128 7.40 -6.14 -2.11
CA LEU A 128 6.77 -5.90 -0.82
C LEU A 128 7.73 -5.14 0.07
N GLY A 129 7.63 -3.80 0.04
CA GLY A 129 8.59 -2.92 0.72
C GLY A 129 8.65 -3.09 2.25
N ILE A 130 7.57 -3.56 2.89
CA ILE A 130 7.56 -3.76 4.36
C ILE A 130 8.40 -4.97 4.77
N SER A 131 8.38 -6.04 3.97
CA SER A 131 9.06 -7.30 4.29
C SER A 131 10.39 -7.48 3.55
N ASN A 132 10.81 -6.50 2.74
CA ASN A 132 11.95 -6.61 1.82
C ASN A 132 11.88 -7.88 0.95
N THR A 133 10.68 -8.27 0.52
CA THR A 133 10.44 -9.49 -0.26
C THR A 133 10.02 -9.13 -1.67
N VAL A 134 10.46 -9.90 -2.67
CA VAL A 134 10.01 -9.76 -4.05
C VAL A 134 9.18 -10.97 -4.43
N ILE A 135 7.96 -10.73 -4.93
CA ILE A 135 7.16 -11.75 -5.61
C ILE A 135 7.57 -11.72 -7.08
N LYS A 136 7.98 -12.86 -7.63
CA LYS A 136 8.28 -13.01 -9.06
C LYS A 136 7.32 -14.00 -9.68
N ARG A 137 6.68 -13.61 -10.79
CA ARG A 137 5.89 -14.52 -11.61
C ARG A 137 6.83 -15.51 -12.28
N ASP A 138 6.56 -16.78 -12.07
CA ASP A 138 7.24 -17.86 -12.78
C ASP A 138 6.62 -18.04 -14.18
N THR A 139 7.44 -18.43 -15.15
CA THR A 139 7.00 -18.78 -16.52
C THR A 139 6.60 -20.25 -16.65
N ASN A 140 6.82 -21.05 -15.60
CA ASN A 140 6.42 -22.45 -15.59
C ASN A 140 4.89 -22.60 -15.55
N THR A 141 4.36 -23.44 -16.42
CA THR A 141 2.91 -23.74 -16.55
C THR A 141 2.45 -24.89 -15.66
N ASN A 142 3.33 -25.42 -14.81
CA ASN A 142 2.98 -26.50 -13.89
C ASN A 142 2.04 -25.98 -12.81
N ALA A 143 0.99 -26.75 -12.52
CA ALA A 143 0.07 -26.44 -11.43
C ALA A 143 0.85 -26.35 -10.11
N SER A 144 0.81 -25.18 -9.48
CA SER A 144 1.50 -24.90 -8.22
C SER A 144 0.52 -25.03 -7.05
N SER A 145 0.99 -25.59 -5.94
CA SER A 145 0.27 -25.59 -4.65
C SER A 145 0.49 -24.29 -3.86
N ALA A 146 1.03 -23.25 -4.49
CA ALA A 146 1.31 -21.98 -3.85
C ALA A 146 0.03 -21.30 -3.31
N PRO A 147 0.10 -20.62 -2.16
CA PRO A 147 -1.05 -19.91 -1.61
C PRO A 147 -1.54 -18.78 -2.50
N ASP A 148 -2.86 -18.67 -2.64
CA ASP A 148 -3.58 -17.62 -3.38
C ASP A 148 -3.20 -16.19 -2.94
N HIS A 149 -2.75 -16.02 -1.69
CA HIS A 149 -2.35 -14.73 -1.14
C HIS A 149 -1.19 -14.08 -1.91
N LEU A 150 -0.28 -14.87 -2.49
CA LEU A 150 0.81 -14.33 -3.30
C LEU A 150 0.29 -13.70 -4.59
N LEU A 151 -0.70 -14.35 -5.24
CA LEU A 151 -1.35 -13.78 -6.41
C LEU A 151 -2.12 -12.51 -6.06
N ARG A 152 -2.83 -12.49 -4.92
CA ARG A 152 -3.54 -11.29 -4.42
C ARG A 152 -2.60 -10.12 -4.18
N LEU A 153 -1.47 -10.36 -3.51
CA LEU A 153 -0.45 -9.33 -3.26
C LEU A 153 0.18 -8.82 -4.55
N PHE A 154 0.49 -9.74 -5.47
CA PHE A 154 1.02 -9.38 -6.79
C PHE A 154 0.02 -8.51 -7.57
N ALA A 155 -1.23 -8.95 -7.67
CA ALA A 155 -2.30 -8.26 -8.38
C ALA A 155 -2.54 -6.86 -7.81
N TYR A 156 -2.59 -6.72 -6.49
CA TYR A 156 -2.74 -5.42 -5.82
C TYR A 156 -1.60 -4.46 -6.21
N ASN A 157 -0.35 -4.89 -6.08
CA ASN A 157 0.81 -4.06 -6.40
C ASN A 157 0.84 -3.66 -7.88
N LYS A 158 0.51 -4.60 -8.79
CA LYS A 158 0.41 -4.32 -10.22
C LYS A 158 -0.67 -3.28 -10.52
N ILE A 159 -1.87 -3.43 -9.94
CA ILE A 159 -2.95 -2.45 -10.11
C ILE A 159 -2.52 -1.08 -9.61
N MET A 160 -1.89 -0.99 -8.44
CA MET A 160 -1.47 0.29 -7.88
C MET A 160 -0.42 1.00 -8.75
N GLN A 161 0.52 0.24 -9.32
CA GLN A 161 1.52 0.76 -10.25
C GLN A 161 0.88 1.33 -11.52
N GLU A 162 -0.02 0.57 -12.16
CA GLU A 162 -0.68 1.00 -13.42
C GLU A 162 -1.69 2.13 -13.18
N CYS A 163 -2.48 2.03 -12.10
CA CYS A 163 -3.40 3.09 -11.69
C CYS A 163 -2.65 4.38 -11.42
N GLY A 164 -1.47 4.35 -10.79
CA GLY A 164 -0.72 5.56 -10.51
C GLY A 164 -0.33 6.37 -11.76
N ARG A 165 0.00 5.68 -12.84
CA ARG A 165 0.31 6.29 -14.14
C ARG A 165 -0.95 6.86 -14.80
N ASN A 166 -2.05 6.11 -14.71
CA ASN A 166 -3.29 6.45 -15.41
C ASN A 166 -4.28 7.29 -14.59
N TYR A 167 -4.05 7.47 -13.28
CA TYR A 167 -4.96 8.13 -12.34
C TYR A 167 -5.37 9.53 -12.81
N PHE A 168 -4.47 10.20 -13.54
CA PHE A 168 -4.68 11.54 -14.04
C PHE A 168 -5.02 11.58 -15.54
N THR A 169 -4.84 10.51 -16.31
CA THR A 169 -4.81 10.55 -17.79
C THR A 169 -6.20 10.55 -18.42
N THR A 170 -7.15 9.81 -17.88
CA THR A 170 -8.51 9.66 -18.43
C THR A 170 -9.58 9.73 -17.34
N GLU A 171 -10.78 10.25 -17.66
CA GLU A 171 -11.93 10.17 -16.74
C GLU A 171 -12.29 8.70 -16.44
N ASN A 172 -12.02 7.81 -17.40
CA ASN A 172 -11.95 6.36 -17.24
C ASN A 172 -10.48 5.90 -17.20
N TYR A 173 -9.82 6.08 -16.06
CA TYR A 173 -8.42 5.65 -15.79
C TYR A 173 -8.27 4.12 -15.65
N VAL A 174 -9.36 3.39 -15.85
CA VAL A 174 -9.46 1.96 -15.63
C VAL A 174 -9.49 1.27 -16.98
N GLU A 175 -8.35 0.70 -17.37
CA GLU A 175 -8.30 -0.25 -18.47
C GLU A 175 -9.01 -1.56 -18.05
N ASN A 176 -9.75 -2.18 -18.97
CA ASN A 176 -10.49 -3.43 -18.68
C ASN A 176 -9.57 -4.54 -18.15
N ASN A 177 -8.31 -4.58 -18.57
CA ASN A 177 -7.31 -5.53 -18.09
C ASN A 177 -7.06 -5.43 -16.57
N LEU A 178 -7.11 -4.25 -15.97
CA LEU A 178 -6.89 -4.06 -14.53
C LEU A 178 -8.11 -4.51 -13.73
N ILE A 179 -9.31 -4.35 -14.30
CA ILE A 179 -10.55 -4.90 -13.75
C ILE A 179 -10.49 -6.42 -13.77
N ASP A 180 -10.03 -7.01 -14.88
CA ASP A 180 -9.87 -8.46 -15.00
C ASP A 180 -8.88 -9.00 -13.97
N ILE A 181 -7.74 -8.33 -13.77
CA ILE A 181 -6.75 -8.69 -12.73
C ILE A 181 -7.37 -8.60 -11.33
N ALA A 182 -8.12 -7.54 -11.04
CA ALA A 182 -8.79 -7.37 -9.73
C ALA A 182 -9.85 -8.46 -9.49
N ASN A 183 -10.63 -8.77 -10.52
CA ASN A 183 -11.67 -9.79 -10.50
C ASN A 183 -11.08 -11.19 -10.36
N GLU A 184 -10.06 -11.53 -11.13
CA GLU A 184 -9.34 -12.81 -11.07
C GLU A 184 -8.74 -13.02 -9.67
N ALA A 185 -8.04 -12.00 -9.15
CA ALA A 185 -7.42 -12.08 -7.84
C ALA A 185 -8.42 -11.98 -6.68
N TYR A 186 -9.67 -11.56 -6.94
CA TYR A 186 -10.71 -11.34 -5.94
C TYR A 186 -10.23 -10.39 -4.83
N ILE A 187 -9.79 -9.19 -5.22
CA ILE A 187 -9.25 -8.15 -4.32
C ILE A 187 -10.03 -6.84 -4.44
N VAL A 188 -9.99 -6.03 -3.38
CA VAL A 188 -10.50 -4.66 -3.38
C VAL A 188 -9.33 -3.70 -3.65
N SER A 189 -9.54 -2.75 -4.54
CA SER A 189 -8.53 -1.78 -4.99
C SER A 189 -9.20 -0.46 -5.39
N PRO A 190 -8.46 0.60 -5.75
CA PRO A 190 -9.08 1.86 -6.20
C PRO A 190 -10.04 1.73 -7.40
N ILE A 191 -9.97 0.62 -8.15
CA ILE A 191 -10.78 0.34 -9.34
C ILE A 191 -11.80 -0.79 -9.13
N SER A 192 -11.88 -1.37 -7.94
CA SER A 192 -12.75 -2.51 -7.65
C SER A 192 -13.36 -2.39 -6.25
N SER A 193 -14.62 -2.81 -6.13
CA SER A 193 -15.32 -2.83 -4.85
C SER A 193 -15.94 -4.21 -4.64
N LEU A 194 -16.03 -4.63 -3.39
CA LEU A 194 -16.67 -5.89 -3.04
C LEU A 194 -18.11 -5.62 -2.60
N ILE A 195 -19.07 -6.14 -3.35
CA ILE A 195 -20.49 -6.10 -2.97
C ILE A 195 -20.81 -7.43 -2.29
N VAL A 196 -21.19 -7.35 -1.02
CA VAL A 196 -21.65 -8.50 -0.23
C VAL A 196 -23.16 -8.35 -0.03
N LEU A 197 -23.94 -9.26 -0.61
CA LEU A 197 -25.38 -9.36 -0.39
C LEU A 197 -25.67 -10.54 0.56
N GLU A 198 -26.83 -10.50 1.20
CA GLU A 198 -27.22 -11.48 2.22
C GLU A 198 -27.48 -12.87 1.63
N THR A 199 -28.09 -12.95 0.45
CA THR A 199 -28.45 -14.23 -0.17
C THR A 199 -28.04 -14.33 -1.63
N ILE A 200 -27.81 -15.55 -2.12
CA ILE A 200 -27.55 -15.83 -3.55
C ILE A 200 -28.71 -15.34 -4.44
N LYS A 201 -29.95 -15.41 -3.94
CA LYS A 201 -31.13 -14.90 -4.65
C LYS A 201 -31.08 -13.39 -4.86
N ASP A 202 -30.44 -12.65 -3.95
CA ASP A 202 -30.27 -11.21 -4.13
C ASP A 202 -29.27 -10.92 -5.25
N TYR A 203 -28.19 -11.71 -5.38
CA TYR A 203 -27.27 -11.60 -6.51
C TYR A 203 -27.98 -11.86 -7.84
N GLU A 204 -28.79 -12.92 -7.92
CA GLU A 204 -29.59 -13.24 -9.12
C GLU A 204 -30.63 -12.15 -9.43
N ARG A 205 -31.25 -11.56 -8.40
CA ARG A 205 -32.21 -10.46 -8.56
C ARG A 205 -31.56 -9.19 -9.12
N PHE A 206 -30.30 -8.95 -8.81
CA PHE A 206 -29.55 -7.79 -9.30
C PHE A 206 -28.69 -8.09 -10.54
N ASP A 207 -28.86 -9.28 -11.15
CA ASP A 207 -28.12 -9.71 -12.35
C ASP A 207 -26.59 -9.64 -12.15
N ILE A 208 -26.13 -9.99 -10.93
CA ILE A 208 -24.71 -10.00 -10.57
C ILE A 208 -24.16 -11.41 -10.75
N ASP A 209 -23.49 -11.63 -11.88
CA ASP A 209 -22.88 -12.91 -12.21
C ASP A 209 -21.60 -13.20 -11.41
N LYS A 210 -21.46 -14.45 -10.96
CA LYS A 210 -20.23 -14.93 -10.34
C LYS A 210 -19.15 -15.17 -11.40
N ASN A 211 -17.99 -14.54 -11.24
CA ASN A 211 -16.82 -14.87 -12.05
C ASN A 211 -16.23 -16.24 -11.64
N LYS A 212 -16.36 -17.22 -12.55
CA LYS A 212 -15.90 -18.60 -12.37
C LYS A 212 -14.37 -18.73 -12.37
N ASN A 213 -13.67 -17.79 -13.00
CA ASN A 213 -12.21 -17.79 -13.14
C ASN A 213 -11.51 -16.93 -12.07
N SER A 214 -12.19 -16.61 -10.97
CA SER A 214 -11.60 -15.87 -9.84
C SER A 214 -11.13 -16.81 -8.74
N LEU A 215 -10.20 -16.34 -7.90
CA LEU A 215 -9.81 -17.00 -6.65
C LEU A 215 -10.97 -17.17 -5.66
N GLN A 216 -12.09 -16.46 -5.89
CA GLN A 216 -13.26 -16.41 -5.02
C GLN A 216 -12.87 -16.03 -3.56
N ASN A 217 -13.82 -16.14 -2.65
CA ASN A 217 -13.52 -16.05 -1.23
C ASN A 217 -12.46 -17.10 -0.89
N ALA A 218 -11.37 -16.67 -0.24
CA ALA A 218 -10.37 -17.58 0.28
C ALA A 218 -11.07 -18.65 1.12
N SER A 219 -11.10 -19.89 0.64
CA SER A 219 -11.68 -20.97 1.42
C SER A 219 -10.81 -21.15 2.67
N THR A 220 -11.43 -21.21 3.84
CA THR A 220 -10.77 -21.50 5.13
C THR A 220 -10.07 -22.87 5.14
N ALA A 221 -10.22 -23.68 4.09
CA ALA A 221 -9.60 -25.00 3.93
C ALA A 221 -8.09 -24.95 3.60
N SER A 222 -7.57 -23.84 3.05
CA SER A 222 -6.15 -23.67 2.71
C SER A 222 -5.38 -22.74 3.66
N ALA A 223 -6.05 -22.21 4.68
CA ALA A 223 -5.41 -21.62 5.86
C ALA A 223 -4.92 -22.74 6.80
N GLY A 224 -4.18 -23.70 6.27
CA GLY A 224 -3.36 -24.60 7.07
C GLY A 224 -2.19 -23.81 7.61
N ALA A 225 -2.42 -23.00 8.65
CA ALA A 225 -1.35 -22.50 9.48
C ALA A 225 -0.64 -23.72 10.05
N VAL A 226 0.47 -24.10 9.43
CA VAL A 226 1.43 -24.99 10.07
C VAL A 226 1.82 -24.27 11.35
N PRO A 227 1.61 -24.86 12.53
CA PRO A 227 1.87 -24.17 13.78
C PRO A 227 3.31 -23.67 13.79
N GLU A 228 3.53 -22.46 14.29
CA GLU A 228 4.89 -21.96 14.39
C GLU A 228 5.72 -22.86 15.33
N PRO A 229 7.06 -22.93 15.20
CA PRO A 229 7.89 -23.83 16.01
C PRO A 229 7.65 -23.72 17.52
N HIS A 230 7.28 -22.53 18.01
CA HIS A 230 6.96 -22.30 19.41
C HIS A 230 5.56 -22.83 19.80
N GLU A 231 4.59 -22.84 18.89
CA GLU A 231 3.28 -23.44 19.09
C GLU A 231 3.38 -24.97 19.19
N TRP A 232 4.27 -25.58 18.39
CA TRP A 232 4.60 -27.01 18.52
C TRP A 232 5.21 -27.34 19.89
N ALA A 233 6.12 -26.51 20.40
CA ALA A 233 6.69 -26.69 21.72
C ALA A 233 5.60 -26.63 22.81
N LEU A 234 4.62 -25.74 22.67
CA LEU A 234 3.51 -25.58 23.60
C LEU A 234 2.59 -26.82 23.60
N ILE A 235 2.30 -27.38 22.42
CA ILE A 235 1.53 -28.63 22.29
C ILE A 235 2.26 -29.80 22.97
N ILE A 236 3.58 -29.91 22.80
CA ILE A 236 4.38 -30.97 23.43
C ILE A 236 4.39 -30.84 24.96
N ILE A 237 4.54 -29.62 25.49
CA ILE A 237 4.49 -29.35 26.93
C ILE A 237 3.10 -29.67 27.50
N LEU A 238 2.04 -29.30 26.78
CA LEU A 238 0.67 -29.61 27.18
C LEU A 238 0.43 -31.13 27.24
N MET A 239 0.85 -31.87 26.23
CA MET A 239 0.78 -33.34 26.23
C MET A 239 1.61 -33.95 27.36
N GLY A 240 2.83 -33.46 27.60
CA GLY A 240 3.70 -33.93 28.68
C GLY A 240 3.09 -33.70 30.06
N THR A 241 2.49 -32.53 30.30
CA THR A 241 1.81 -32.22 31.57
C THR A 241 0.56 -33.06 31.78
N LEU A 242 -0.24 -33.29 30.74
CA LEU A 242 -1.41 -34.18 30.81
C LEU A 242 -1.01 -35.63 31.12
N VAL A 243 0.03 -36.15 30.48
CA VAL A 243 0.55 -37.50 30.74
C VAL A 243 1.11 -37.59 32.17
N PHE A 244 1.84 -36.58 32.65
CA PHE A 244 2.35 -36.53 34.01
C PHE A 244 1.22 -36.49 35.06
N LEU A 245 0.19 -35.68 34.84
CA LEU A 245 -0.99 -35.63 35.70
C LEU A 245 -1.76 -36.96 35.69
N TYR A 246 -1.87 -37.61 34.53
CA TYR A 246 -2.49 -38.93 34.43
C TYR A 246 -1.71 -39.99 35.24
N TYR A 247 -0.38 -40.02 35.12
CA TYR A 247 0.47 -40.96 35.86
C TYR A 247 0.44 -40.72 37.37
N THR A 248 0.49 -39.47 37.81
CA THR A 248 0.42 -39.12 39.25
C THR A 248 -0.94 -39.46 39.86
N ASN A 249 -2.03 -39.28 39.11
CA ASN A 249 -3.38 -39.61 39.58
C ASN A 249 -3.66 -41.13 39.58
N CYS A 250 -3.03 -41.91 38.68
CA CYS A 250 -3.11 -43.36 38.70
C CYS A 250 -2.31 -43.97 39.88
N ASN A 251 -1.12 -43.45 40.18
CA ASN A 251 -0.32 -43.89 41.34
C ASN A 251 -0.89 -43.46 42.69
N SER A 252 -1.76 -42.45 42.73
CA SER A 252 -2.47 -42.02 43.95
C SER A 252 -3.65 -42.92 44.34
N LYS A 253 -4.07 -43.86 43.46
CA LYS A 253 -5.18 -44.80 43.72
C LYS A 253 -4.72 -46.18 44.21
N THR A 254 -3.41 -46.36 44.43
CA THR A 254 -2.79 -47.60 44.94
C THR A 254 -2.11 -47.40 46.29
N VAL A 255 -2.81 -46.78 47.23
CA VAL A 255 -2.54 -46.84 48.69
C VAL A 255 -3.87 -47.02 49.41
#